data_AF-A0A5E3WHW6-F1
#
_entry.id   AF-A0A5E3WHW6-F1
#
_cell.length_a   1.000
_cell.length_b   1.000
_cell.length_c   1.000
_cell.angle_alpha   90.00
_cell.angle_beta   90.00
_cell.angle_gamma   90.00
#
_symmetry.space_group_name_H-M   'P 1'
#
loop_
_entity.id
_entity.type
_entity.pdbx_description
1 polymer ?
#
loop_
_entity_poly.entity_id
_entity_poly.type
_entity_poly.pdbx_seq_one_letter_code
_entity_poly.pdbx_strand_id
1 'polypeptide(L)'
;MASSRGSADSGMETAEEAWGNLFRSRFEPSADIAHHAPAVERKALLQSLKIELDALEKYSRRANGLWNAYVRASSLPAEILVIIFDFVRASWKPSTSYNQYNHLTYDLGWIYVSHVCNPWRQAALGTASLWSRFNILSLPPGMRTVSSAPWDYLSKCLFVSAFQICLR
;
A
#
# COMPACT_ATOMS: atom_id res chain seq x y z
N MET A 1 13.89 11.47 -35.30
CA MET A 1 13.05 10.80 -34.28
C MET A 1 13.28 11.47 -32.92
N ALA A 2 12.51 12.51 -32.59
CA ALA A 2 12.51 13.17 -31.28
C ALA A 2 11.25 14.04 -31.15
N SER A 3 10.10 13.46 -30.76
CA SER A 3 8.86 14.24 -30.55
C SER A 3 7.83 13.59 -29.61
N SER A 4 8.24 12.71 -28.71
CA SER A 4 7.31 12.04 -27.76
C SER A 4 7.43 12.53 -26.31
N ARG A 5 8.49 13.27 -25.95
CA ARG A 5 8.70 13.74 -24.57
C ARG A 5 7.83 14.94 -24.20
N GLY A 6 7.58 15.86 -25.13
CA GLY A 6 6.82 17.09 -24.85
C GLY A 6 5.33 16.88 -24.54
N SER A 7 4.74 15.74 -24.92
CA SER A 7 3.32 15.46 -24.66
C SER A 7 3.05 14.80 -23.31
N ALA A 8 4.06 14.16 -22.71
CA ALA A 8 3.92 13.55 -21.39
C ALA A 8 4.13 14.58 -20.28
N ASP A 9 5.04 15.53 -20.51
CA ASP A 9 5.35 16.62 -19.59
C ASP A 9 4.14 17.56 -19.41
N SER A 10 3.50 17.94 -20.53
CA SER A 10 2.31 18.79 -20.49
C SER A 10 1.11 18.14 -19.77
N GLY A 11 0.97 16.82 -19.85
CA GLY A 11 -0.08 16.08 -19.14
C GLY A 11 0.16 16.03 -17.63
N MET A 12 1.41 15.96 -17.20
CA MET A 12 1.79 15.94 -15.78
C MET A 12 1.55 17.30 -15.13
N GLU A 13 2.00 18.38 -15.78
CA GLU A 13 1.77 19.76 -15.31
C GLU A 13 0.27 20.09 -15.21
N THR A 14 -0.52 19.70 -16.23
CA THR A 14 -1.98 19.91 -16.22
C THR A 14 -2.65 19.17 -15.05
N ALA A 15 -2.22 17.95 -14.76
CA ALA A 15 -2.76 17.17 -13.65
C ALA A 15 -2.39 17.79 -12.29
N GLU A 16 -1.14 18.24 -12.14
CA GLU A 16 -0.66 18.88 -10.91
C GLU A 16 -1.43 20.18 -10.61
N GLU A 17 -1.62 21.04 -11.60
CA GLU A 17 -2.41 22.26 -11.45
C GLU A 17 -3.87 21.96 -11.09
N ALA A 18 -4.50 20.98 -11.75
CA ALA A 18 -5.88 20.60 -11.48
C ALA A 18 -6.05 20.08 -10.04
N TRP A 19 -5.16 19.19 -9.59
CA TRP A 19 -5.18 18.67 -8.22
C TRP A 19 -4.82 19.76 -7.20
N GLY A 20 -3.87 20.64 -7.51
CA GLY A 20 -3.50 21.77 -6.65
C GLY A 20 -4.66 22.74 -6.43
N ASN A 21 -5.41 23.08 -7.48
CA ASN A 21 -6.59 23.92 -7.38
C ASN A 21 -7.71 23.28 -6.54
N LEU A 22 -7.96 21.97 -6.76
CA LEU A 22 -8.95 21.22 -5.98
C LEU A 22 -8.57 21.12 -4.51
N PHE A 23 -7.28 20.89 -4.21
CA PHE A 23 -6.77 20.82 -2.85
C PHE A 23 -6.96 22.16 -2.14
N ARG A 24 -6.50 23.26 -2.75
CA ARG A 24 -6.66 24.60 -2.18
C ARG A 24 -8.12 24.93 -1.88
N SER A 25 -9.01 24.71 -2.85
CA SER A 25 -10.44 24.97 -2.67
C SER A 25 -11.09 24.19 -1.52
N ARG A 26 -10.60 22.98 -1.20
CA ARG A 26 -11.18 22.12 -0.15
C ARG A 26 -10.56 22.35 1.22
N PHE A 27 -9.26 22.64 1.29
CA PHE A 27 -8.51 22.65 2.54
C PHE A 27 -8.11 24.05 3.04
N GLU A 28 -7.93 25.05 2.16
CA GLU A 28 -7.52 26.41 2.58
C GLU A 28 -8.61 27.21 3.32
N PRO A 29 -9.92 27.13 2.97
CA PRO A 29 -10.95 27.84 3.73
C PRO A 29 -11.01 27.48 5.22
N SER A 30 -10.46 26.32 5.58
CA SER A 30 -10.41 25.81 6.95
C SER A 30 -9.23 26.35 7.76
N ALA A 31 -8.13 26.74 7.11
CA ALA A 31 -6.91 27.18 7.78
C ALA A 31 -7.07 28.57 8.42
N ASP A 32 -7.70 29.50 7.70
CA ASP A 32 -7.90 30.88 8.17
C ASP A 32 -8.88 30.97 9.36
N ILE A 33 -9.88 30.07 9.39
CA ILE A 33 -10.91 30.02 10.45
C ILE A 33 -10.36 29.40 11.74
N ALA A 34 -9.46 28.41 11.63
CA ALA A 34 -8.95 27.63 12.77
C ALA A 34 -8.24 28.46 13.85
N HIS A 35 -7.60 29.57 13.45
CA HIS A 35 -6.78 30.41 14.33
C HIS A 35 -7.61 31.30 15.26
N HIS A 36 -8.86 31.60 14.93
CA HIS A 36 -9.73 32.50 15.71
C HIS A 36 -11.04 31.87 16.20
N ALA A 37 -11.34 30.63 15.78
CA ALA A 37 -12.60 29.99 16.08
C ALA A 37 -12.72 29.50 17.55
N PRO A 38 -13.89 29.67 18.20
CA PRO A 38 -14.21 29.06 19.49
C PRO A 38 -14.13 27.52 19.43
N ALA A 39 -13.91 26.89 20.60
CA ALA A 39 -13.59 25.46 20.71
C ALA A 39 -14.60 24.51 20.04
N VAL A 40 -15.89 24.87 20.02
CA VAL A 40 -16.96 24.08 19.38
C VAL A 40 -16.80 24.06 17.86
N GLU A 41 -16.46 25.19 17.26
CA GLU A 41 -16.26 25.34 15.81
C GLU A 41 -14.95 24.67 15.36
N ARG A 42 -13.91 24.72 16.18
CA ARG A 42 -12.66 23.95 15.96
C ARG A 42 -12.90 22.44 15.92
N LYS A 43 -13.77 21.90 16.76
CA LYS A 43 -14.09 20.46 16.76
C LYS A 43 -14.82 20.05 15.47
N ALA A 44 -15.78 20.85 15.02
CA ALA A 44 -16.50 20.61 13.77
C ALA A 44 -15.54 20.66 12.56
N LEU A 45 -14.60 21.60 12.57
CA LEU A 45 -13.54 21.72 11.56
C LEU A 45 -12.66 20.46 11.49
N LEU A 46 -12.17 19.99 12.64
CA LEU A 46 -11.35 18.77 12.71
C LEU A 46 -12.10 17.53 12.21
N GLN A 47 -13.40 17.44 12.50
CA GLN A 47 -14.24 16.37 11.98
C GLN A 47 -14.37 16.44 10.45
N SER A 48 -14.61 17.63 9.91
CA SER A 48 -14.66 17.84 8.45
C SER A 48 -13.33 17.48 7.79
N LEU A 49 -12.20 17.92 8.35
CA LEU A 49 -10.87 17.61 7.84
C LEU A 49 -10.60 16.10 7.86
N LYS A 50 -11.02 15.40 8.91
CA LYS A 50 -10.89 13.94 9.01
C LYS A 50 -11.69 13.22 7.92
N ILE A 51 -12.92 13.66 7.64
CA ILE A 51 -13.73 13.09 6.57
C ILE A 51 -13.04 13.26 5.20
N GLU A 52 -12.46 14.43 4.94
CA GLU A 52 -11.73 14.70 3.70
C GLU A 52 -10.46 13.83 3.58
N LEU A 53 -9.71 13.65 4.67
CA LEU A 53 -8.54 12.75 4.69
C LEU A 53 -8.94 11.28 4.42
N ASP A 54 -10.01 10.81 5.05
CA ASP A 54 -10.53 9.46 4.84
C ASP A 54 -10.98 9.26 3.37
N ALA A 55 -11.59 10.30 2.77
CA ALA A 55 -11.98 10.28 1.37
C ALA A 55 -10.76 10.25 0.43
N LEU A 56 -9.74 11.06 0.67
CA LEU A 56 -8.50 11.06 -0.10
C LEU A 56 -7.80 9.69 -0.04
N GLU A 57 -7.73 9.08 1.15
CA GLU A 57 -7.17 7.74 1.28
C GLU A 57 -7.95 6.71 0.46
N LYS A 58 -9.29 6.75 0.52
CA LYS A 58 -10.15 5.85 -0.27
C LYS A 58 -9.87 5.99 -1.78
N TYR A 59 -9.78 7.21 -2.28
CA TYR A 59 -9.52 7.44 -3.71
C TYR A 59 -8.08 7.15 -4.12
N SER A 60 -7.10 7.36 -3.23
CA SER A 60 -5.72 6.92 -3.44
C SER A 60 -5.63 5.40 -3.63
N ARG A 61 -6.31 4.62 -2.79
CA ARG A 61 -6.39 3.15 -2.95
C ARG A 61 -7.03 2.77 -4.30
N ARG A 62 -8.06 3.48 -4.75
CA ARG A 62 -8.70 3.26 -6.06
C ARG A 62 -7.76 3.59 -7.22
N ALA A 63 -7.08 4.72 -7.17
CA ALA A 63 -6.10 5.13 -8.18
C ALA A 63 -4.95 4.12 -8.28
N ASN A 64 -4.42 3.66 -7.15
CA ASN A 64 -3.43 2.59 -7.09
C ASN A 64 -3.97 1.27 -7.66
N GLY A 65 -5.24 0.95 -7.41
CA GLY A 65 -5.91 -0.20 -8.02
C GLY A 65 -5.94 -0.12 -9.55
N LEU A 66 -6.29 1.05 -10.10
CA LEU A 66 -6.25 1.30 -11.54
C LEU A 66 -4.83 1.19 -12.09
N TRP A 67 -3.86 1.83 -11.44
CA TRP A 67 -2.45 1.75 -11.82
C TRP A 67 -1.97 0.30 -11.87
N ASN A 68 -2.26 -0.48 -10.82
CA ASN A 68 -1.92 -1.90 -10.77
C ASN A 68 -2.61 -2.70 -11.89
N ALA A 69 -3.83 -2.36 -12.30
CA ALA A 69 -4.47 -3.02 -13.44
C ALA A 69 -3.72 -2.77 -14.76
N TYR A 70 -3.02 -1.64 -14.90
CA TYR A 70 -2.22 -1.30 -16.08
C TYR A 70 -0.77 -1.80 -16.02
N VAL A 71 -0.22 -2.00 -14.81
CA VAL A 71 1.13 -2.55 -14.65
C VAL A 71 1.12 -4.05 -14.93
N ARG A 72 1.96 -4.48 -15.88
CA ARG A 72 2.04 -5.86 -16.38
C ARG A 72 2.05 -6.94 -15.29
N ALA A 73 2.87 -6.78 -14.26
CA ALA A 73 3.01 -7.75 -13.18
C ALA A 73 1.71 -7.96 -12.37
N SER A 74 0.88 -6.93 -12.26
CA SER A 74 -0.41 -6.97 -11.54
C SER A 74 -1.59 -7.33 -12.46
N SER A 75 -1.37 -7.38 -13.78
CA SER A 75 -2.35 -7.84 -14.78
C SER A 75 -2.25 -9.34 -15.11
N LEU A 76 -1.30 -10.06 -14.51
CA LEU A 76 -1.13 -11.50 -14.74
C LEU A 76 -2.34 -12.29 -14.23
N PRO A 77 -2.74 -13.36 -14.93
CA PRO A 77 -3.73 -14.31 -14.41
C PRO A 77 -3.30 -14.90 -13.06
N ALA A 78 -4.28 -15.25 -12.22
CA ALA A 78 -4.03 -15.74 -10.86
C ALA A 78 -3.15 -17.01 -10.86
N GLU A 79 -3.30 -17.87 -11.86
CA GLU A 79 -2.53 -19.11 -12.02
C GLU A 79 -1.03 -18.82 -12.19
N ILE A 80 -0.70 -17.81 -12.99
CA ILE A 80 0.68 -17.40 -13.23
C ILE A 80 1.27 -16.76 -11.97
N LEU A 81 0.48 -15.93 -11.28
CA LEU A 81 0.89 -15.36 -9.99
C LEU A 81 1.19 -16.46 -8.96
N VAL A 82 0.36 -17.49 -8.88
CA VAL A 82 0.57 -18.62 -7.97
C VAL A 82 1.86 -19.37 -8.28
N ILE A 83 2.17 -19.61 -9.56
CA ILE A 83 3.44 -20.24 -9.97
C ILE A 83 4.62 -19.38 -9.52
N ILE A 84 4.56 -18.07 -9.76
CA ILE A 84 5.59 -17.13 -9.30
C ILE A 84 5.72 -17.17 -7.77
N PHE A 85 4.60 -17.13 -7.04
CA PHE A 85 4.60 -17.17 -5.58
C PHE A 85 5.18 -18.48 -5.05
N ASP A 86 4.99 -19.60 -5.75
CA ASP A 86 5.58 -20.87 -5.37
C ASP A 86 7.11 -20.86 -5.49
N PHE A 87 7.64 -20.28 -6.56
CA PHE A 87 9.09 -20.04 -6.71
C PHE A 87 9.63 -19.11 -5.62
N VAL A 88 8.95 -17.98 -5.37
CA VAL A 88 9.36 -17.01 -4.33
C VAL A 88 9.33 -17.65 -2.94
N ARG A 89 8.32 -18.48 -2.65
CA ARG A 89 8.21 -19.22 -1.40
C ARG A 89 9.40 -20.16 -1.17
N ALA A 90 9.90 -20.80 -2.23
CA ALA A 90 11.04 -21.70 -2.12
C ALA A 90 12.33 -20.95 -1.74
N SER A 91 12.54 -19.73 -2.28
CA SER A 91 13.75 -18.94 -2.08
C SER A 91 13.69 -17.99 -0.87
N TRP A 92 12.51 -17.49 -0.49
CA TRP A 92 12.34 -16.43 0.51
C TRP A 92 11.37 -16.87 1.61
N LYS A 93 11.91 -17.59 2.59
CA LYS A 93 11.13 -18.12 3.73
C LYS A 93 10.95 -17.07 4.83
N PRO A 94 9.84 -17.09 5.58
CA PRO A 94 9.73 -16.30 6.79
C PRO A 94 10.85 -16.67 7.76
N SER A 95 11.42 -15.68 8.44
CA SER A 95 12.54 -15.88 9.35
C SER A 95 12.44 -14.98 10.57
N THR A 96 13.18 -15.36 11.61
CA THR A 96 13.29 -14.59 12.85
C THR A 96 14.75 -14.34 13.15
N SER A 97 15.07 -13.11 13.54
CA SER A 97 16.43 -12.74 13.93
C SER A 97 16.40 -11.81 15.13
N TYR A 98 17.47 -11.83 15.92
CA TYR A 98 17.67 -10.87 17.00
C TYR A 98 18.41 -9.66 16.44
N ASN A 99 17.93 -8.45 16.74
CA ASN A 99 18.65 -7.24 16.40
C ASN A 99 19.79 -6.96 17.40
N GLN A 100 20.55 -5.87 17.17
CA GLN A 100 21.65 -5.44 18.03
C GLN A 100 21.27 -5.14 19.48
N TYR A 101 19.97 -5.02 19.78
CA TYR A 101 19.42 -4.76 21.12
C TYR A 101 18.78 -6.02 21.74
N ASN A 102 19.04 -7.21 21.17
CA ASN A 102 18.46 -8.48 21.61
C ASN A 102 16.92 -8.52 21.53
N HIS A 103 16.32 -7.71 20.66
CA HIS A 103 14.89 -7.79 20.36
C HIS A 103 14.64 -8.75 19.19
N LEU A 104 13.66 -9.64 19.37
CA LEU A 104 13.22 -10.57 18.34
C LEU A 104 12.48 -9.80 17.23
N THR A 105 13.01 -9.91 16.02
CA THR A 105 12.43 -9.35 14.79
C THR A 105 11.96 -10.46 13.87
N TYR A 106 10.96 -10.16 13.05
CA TYR A 106 10.31 -11.10 12.15
C TYR A 106 10.39 -10.58 10.72
N ASP A 107 10.86 -11.43 9.81
CA ASP A 107 10.76 -11.24 8.38
C ASP A 107 9.65 -12.16 7.85
N LEU A 108 8.66 -11.58 7.18
CA LEU A 108 7.52 -12.31 6.63
C LEU A 108 7.87 -13.12 5.37
N GLY A 109 9.04 -12.88 4.76
CA GLY A 109 9.47 -13.61 3.59
C GLY A 109 8.49 -13.45 2.42
N TRP A 110 8.23 -14.55 1.70
CA TRP A 110 7.29 -14.59 0.59
C TRP A 110 5.88 -14.08 0.93
N ILE A 111 5.46 -14.07 2.20
CA ILE A 111 4.14 -13.57 2.61
C ILE A 111 3.97 -12.10 2.20
N TYR A 112 5.07 -11.34 2.08
CA TYR A 112 5.06 -9.98 1.56
C TYR A 112 4.38 -9.86 0.18
N VAL A 113 4.38 -10.89 -0.67
CA VAL A 113 3.67 -10.83 -1.96
C VAL A 113 2.16 -10.59 -1.79
N SER A 114 1.57 -11.02 -0.66
CA SER A 114 0.15 -10.78 -0.33
C SER A 114 -0.16 -9.33 0.11
N HIS A 115 0.87 -8.49 0.25
CA HIS A 115 0.75 -7.09 0.63
C HIS A 115 1.01 -6.12 -0.53
N VAL A 116 1.35 -6.62 -1.73
CA VAL A 116 1.66 -5.77 -2.90
C VAL A 116 0.41 -5.05 -3.41
N CYS A 117 -0.63 -5.80 -3.77
CA CYS A 117 -1.90 -5.26 -4.27
C CYS A 117 -3.06 -6.22 -3.98
N ASN A 118 -4.30 -5.74 -4.18
CA ASN A 118 -5.48 -6.58 -3.93
C ASN A 118 -5.50 -7.86 -4.80
N PRO A 119 -5.24 -7.82 -6.12
CA PRO A 119 -5.17 -9.05 -6.93
C PRO A 119 -4.15 -10.08 -6.42
N TRP A 120 -2.94 -9.65 -6.06
CA TRP A 120 -1.90 -10.54 -5.54
C TRP A 120 -2.30 -11.15 -4.20
N ARG A 121 -2.93 -10.35 -3.33
CA ARG A 121 -3.51 -10.85 -2.08
C ARG A 121 -4.56 -11.93 -2.32
N GLN A 122 -5.50 -11.69 -3.24
CA GLN A 122 -6.54 -12.67 -3.55
C GLN A 122 -5.96 -13.97 -4.11
N ALA A 123 -4.99 -13.88 -5.03
CA ALA A 123 -4.33 -15.07 -5.58
C ALA A 123 -3.53 -15.85 -4.51
N ALA A 124 -2.79 -15.14 -3.66
CA ALA A 124 -2.00 -15.76 -2.60
C ALA A 124 -2.90 -16.42 -1.53
N LEU A 125 -3.90 -15.71 -1.01
CA LEU A 125 -4.80 -16.22 0.04
C LEU A 125 -5.75 -17.30 -0.50
N GLY A 126 -6.17 -17.21 -1.76
CA GLY A 126 -7.02 -18.22 -2.41
C GLY A 126 -6.31 -19.55 -2.67
N THR A 127 -4.98 -19.60 -2.52
CA THR A 127 -4.17 -20.78 -2.84
C THR A 127 -3.64 -21.44 -1.57
N ALA A 128 -4.41 -22.38 -1.02
CA ALA A 128 -4.08 -23.11 0.20
C ALA A 128 -2.71 -23.81 0.16
N SER A 129 -2.27 -24.26 -1.02
CA SER A 129 -0.98 -24.95 -1.17
C SER A 129 0.21 -24.06 -0.77
N LEU A 130 0.13 -22.73 -0.97
CA LEU A 130 1.17 -21.77 -0.56
C LEU A 130 1.37 -21.75 0.97
N TRP A 131 0.28 -21.89 1.72
CA TRP A 131 0.25 -21.80 3.18
C TRP A 131 0.48 -23.13 3.92
N SER A 132 0.62 -24.23 3.19
CA SER A 132 0.72 -25.57 3.79
C SER A 132 2.08 -25.92 4.42
N ARG A 133 3.17 -25.20 4.09
CA ARG A 133 4.55 -25.60 4.42
C ARG A 133 5.42 -24.43 4.86
N PHE A 134 5.18 -23.90 6.05
CA PHE A 134 6.09 -22.95 6.69
C PHE A 134 6.05 -23.05 8.23
N ASN A 135 7.09 -22.54 8.89
CA ASN A 135 7.19 -22.56 10.34
C ASN A 135 6.37 -21.41 10.96
N ILE A 136 5.31 -21.75 11.69
CA ILE A 136 4.42 -20.77 12.35
C ILE A 136 5.16 -19.96 13.43
N LEU A 137 6.23 -20.52 14.03
CA LEU A 137 7.04 -19.80 15.02
C LEU A 137 7.82 -18.64 14.39
N SER A 138 8.05 -18.69 13.08
CA SER A 138 8.69 -17.61 12.32
C SER A 138 7.75 -16.45 12.00
N LEU A 139 6.48 -16.50 12.44
CA LEU A 139 5.52 -15.42 12.27
C LEU A 139 5.32 -14.61 13.56
N PRO A 140 5.07 -13.29 13.45
CA PRO A 140 4.70 -12.46 14.58
C PRO A 140 3.49 -13.01 15.35
N PRO A 141 3.43 -12.88 16.68
CA PRO A 141 2.30 -13.36 17.49
C PRO A 141 0.92 -12.89 17.02
N GLY A 142 0.80 -11.63 16.58
CA GLY A 142 -0.46 -11.06 16.10
C GLY A 142 -0.99 -11.68 14.80
N MET A 143 -0.12 -12.32 14.00
CA MET A 143 -0.51 -13.02 12.77
C MET A 143 -0.93 -14.48 13.02
N ARG A 144 -0.63 -15.02 14.20
CA ARG A 144 -1.00 -16.39 14.59
C ARG A 144 -2.47 -16.50 15.01
N THR A 145 -3.10 -15.38 15.37
CA THR A 145 -4.50 -15.33 15.79
C THR A 145 -5.38 -14.95 14.61
N VAL A 146 -6.32 -15.81 14.24
CA VAL A 146 -7.44 -15.46 13.34
C VAL A 146 -8.39 -14.57 14.13
N SER A 147 -8.07 -13.28 14.28
CA SER A 147 -9.04 -12.29 14.74
C SER A 147 -9.24 -11.26 13.64
N SER A 148 -10.50 -10.86 13.47
CA SER A 148 -11.04 -10.00 12.41
C SER A 148 -10.58 -8.53 12.49
N ALA A 149 -9.36 -8.27 12.93
CA ALA A 149 -8.81 -6.92 12.98
C ALA A 149 -8.26 -6.51 11.60
N PRO A 150 -8.55 -5.29 11.12
CA PRO A 150 -7.91 -4.73 9.94
C PRO A 150 -6.40 -4.69 10.14
N TRP A 151 -5.63 -5.05 9.10
CA TRP A 151 -4.18 -4.89 9.04
C TRP A 151 -3.79 -3.41 8.98
N ASP A 152 -4.16 -2.63 10.00
CA ASP A 152 -3.59 -1.33 10.27
C ASP A 152 -2.29 -1.56 11.03
N TYR A 153 -1.24 -0.83 10.63
CA TYR A 153 0.16 -0.92 11.06
C TYR A 153 1.05 -1.82 10.17
N LEU A 154 1.98 -1.11 9.50
CA LEU A 154 3.16 -1.61 8.77
C LEU A 154 3.02 -1.94 7.27
N SER A 155 2.27 -1.15 6.50
CA SER A 155 2.35 -1.28 5.03
C SER A 155 2.08 0.03 4.29
N LYS A 156 2.96 1.04 4.43
CA LYS A 156 2.84 2.25 3.58
C LYS A 156 4.10 2.83 2.93
N CYS A 157 5.34 2.52 3.32
CA CYS A 157 6.49 3.26 2.74
C CYS A 157 7.63 2.44 2.09
N LEU A 158 7.68 1.10 2.17
CA LEU A 158 8.83 0.34 1.63
C LEU A 158 8.50 -0.61 0.46
N PHE A 159 7.22 -0.75 0.08
CA PHE A 159 6.81 -1.83 -0.82
C PHE A 159 7.03 -1.55 -2.31
N VAL A 160 7.08 -0.28 -2.72
CA VAL A 160 7.34 0.06 -4.13
C VAL A 160 8.83 -0.05 -4.47
N SER A 161 9.72 0.17 -3.49
CA SER A 161 11.17 0.15 -3.73
C SER A 161 11.77 -1.27 -3.75
N ALA A 162 11.20 -2.23 -3.01
CA ALA A 162 11.75 -3.58 -2.94
C ALA A 162 11.51 -4.40 -4.21
N PHE A 163 10.40 -4.18 -4.92
CA PHE A 163 10.12 -4.91 -6.17
C PHE A 163 10.92 -4.39 -7.37
N GLN A 164 11.39 -3.13 -7.32
CA GLN A 164 12.25 -2.55 -8.36
C GLN A 164 13.69 -3.13 -8.32
N ILE A 165 14.10 -3.73 -7.20
CA ILE A 165 15.45 -4.29 -7.00
C ILE A 165 15.55 -5.75 -7.48
N CYS A 166 14.46 -6.53 -7.45
CA CYS A 166 14.49 -7.94 -7.86
C CYS A 166 14.25 -8.19 -9.36
N LEU A 167 13.95 -7.16 -10.16
CA LEU A 167 13.73 -7.26 -11.60
C LEU A 167 14.77 -6.48 -12.43
N ARG A 168 15.94 -6.20 -11.84
CA ARG A 168 17.14 -5.74 -12.56
C ARG A 168 18.24 -6.78 -12.51
#